data_AF-A0A0E0KLG7-F1
#
_entry.id   AF-A0A0E0KLG7-F1
#
_cell.length_a   1.000
_cell.length_b   1.000
_cell.length_c   1.000
_cell.angle_alpha   90.00
_cell.angle_beta   90.00
_cell.angle_gamma   90.00
#
_symmetry.space_group_name_H-M   'P 1'
#
loop_
_entity.id
_entity.type
_entity.pdbx_description
1 polymer ?
#
loop_
_entity_poly.entity_id
_entity_poly.type
_entity_poly.pdbx_seq_one_letter_code
_entity_poly.pdbx_strand_id
1 'polypeptide(L)'
;MGRVVHYGLQQAGLMHYIRLIKPLDGSNYAKWKADVLLNLGILDYDYAIREDHPEEPFTVEHYYEEKLKFYREKTNEWKKSNRISLMYIKSVISNVIIGGIEESDDVKTYLENIDRNFRSSSKSYASSTIKRLTSMCYNH
;
A
#
# COMPACT_ATOMS: atom_id res chain seq x y z
N MET A 1 13.17 33.37 -1.44
CA MET A 1 14.02 32.23 -1.02
C MET A 1 13.42 31.37 0.11
N GLY A 2 12.60 31.90 1.04
CA GLY A 2 12.10 31.12 2.19
C GLY A 2 11.17 29.93 1.92
N ARG A 3 10.31 29.98 0.89
CA ARG A 3 9.37 28.87 0.59
C ARG A 3 10.08 27.61 0.08
N VAL A 4 11.06 27.76 -0.81
CA VAL A 4 11.82 26.62 -1.38
C VAL A 4 12.64 25.90 -0.31
N VAL A 5 13.22 26.66 0.63
CA VAL A 5 13.98 26.09 1.77
C VAL A 5 13.05 25.38 2.75
N HIS A 6 11.86 25.93 3.03
CA HIS A 6 10.85 25.29 3.88
C HIS A 6 10.33 23.97 3.30
N TYR A 7 10.00 23.94 2.00
CA TYR A 7 9.64 22.70 1.31
C TYR A 7 10.79 21.69 1.28
N GLY A 8 12.04 22.15 1.08
CA GLY A 8 13.23 21.28 1.10
C GLY A 8 13.48 20.64 2.46
N LEU A 9 13.29 21.37 3.56
CA LEU A 9 13.43 20.86 4.92
C LEU A 9 12.27 19.92 5.31
N GLN A 10 11.04 20.22 4.90
CA GLN A 10 9.89 19.34 5.09
C GLN A 10 10.04 18.02 4.31
N GLN A 11 10.50 18.08 3.06
CA GLN A 11 10.80 16.91 2.22
C GLN A 11 11.96 16.07 2.77
N ALA A 12 13.01 16.72 3.29
CA ALA A 12 14.14 16.03 3.93
C ALA A 12 13.74 15.33 5.23
N GLY A 13 12.87 15.94 6.04
CA GLY A 13 12.28 15.31 7.23
C GLY A 13 11.38 14.12 6.89
N LEU A 14 10.57 14.24 5.83
CA LEU A 14 9.74 13.14 5.31
C LEU A 14 10.60 11.99 4.76
N MET A 15 11.66 12.29 4.00
CA MET A 15 12.65 11.32 3.54
C MET A 15 13.38 10.60 4.69
N HIS A 16 13.63 11.28 5.80
CA HIS A 16 14.23 10.67 6.99
C HIS A 16 13.26 9.70 7.69
N TYR A 17 11.97 10.04 7.75
CA TYR A 17 10.93 9.17 8.34
C TYR A 17 10.61 7.93 7.49
N ILE A 18 10.61 8.07 6.15
CA ILE A 18 10.44 6.95 5.20
C ILE A 18 11.53 5.88 5.38
N ARG A 19 12.73 6.27 5.82
CA ARG A 19 13.91 5.38 5.94
C ARG A 19 13.89 4.42 7.14
N LEU A 20 12.88 4.44 8.00
CA LEU A 20 12.82 3.58 9.19
C LEU A 20 12.09 2.24 8.98
N ILE A 21 11.40 2.04 7.86
CA ILE A 21 10.76 0.75 7.56
C ILE A 21 11.81 -0.20 7.00
N LYS A 22 11.97 -1.36 7.65
CA LYS A 22 12.74 -2.47 7.07
C LYS A 22 12.04 -2.92 5.78
N PRO A 23 12.69 -2.87 4.60
CA PRO A 23 12.08 -3.29 3.35
C PRO A 23 11.48 -4.70 3.44
N LEU A 24 10.38 -4.93 2.73
CA LEU A 24 9.76 -6.25 2.67
C LEU A 24 10.74 -7.25 2.03
N ASP A 25 11.10 -8.31 2.77
CA ASP A 25 12.16 -9.25 2.38
C ASP A 25 11.71 -10.72 2.30
N GLY A 26 10.42 -11.00 2.47
CA GLY A 26 9.91 -12.37 2.57
C GLY A 26 9.48 -12.74 3.99
N SER A 27 10.28 -12.35 4.99
CA SER A 27 10.17 -12.85 6.37
C SER A 27 9.41 -11.91 7.30
N ASN A 28 9.32 -10.62 6.96
CA ASN A 28 8.87 -9.55 7.85
C ASN A 28 7.47 -9.00 7.52
N TYR A 29 6.69 -9.69 6.68
CA TYR A 29 5.44 -9.17 6.10
C TYR A 29 4.47 -8.56 7.12
N ALA A 30 4.18 -9.26 8.23
CA ALA A 30 3.22 -8.77 9.23
C ALA A 30 3.64 -7.43 9.86
N LYS A 31 4.92 -7.29 10.23
CA LYS A 31 5.45 -6.05 10.79
C LYS A 31 5.54 -4.96 9.74
N TRP A 32 6.01 -5.30 8.54
CA TRP A 32 6.11 -4.39 7.41
C TRP A 32 4.76 -3.76 7.06
N LYS A 33 3.70 -4.58 6.96
CA LYS A 33 2.35 -4.08 6.63
C LYS A 33 1.84 -3.12 7.70
N ALA A 34 2.03 -3.44 8.98
CA ALA A 34 1.63 -2.57 10.08
C ALA A 34 2.35 -1.21 10.03
N ASP A 35 3.66 -1.20 9.78
CA ASP A 35 4.45 0.04 9.72
C ASP A 35 4.09 0.90 8.51
N VAL A 36 3.83 0.26 7.36
CA VAL A 36 3.41 0.94 6.14
C VAL A 36 2.07 1.64 6.35
N LEU A 37 1.08 0.93 6.88
CA LEU A 37 -0.25 1.50 7.13
C LEU A 37 -0.20 2.61 8.19
N LEU A 38 0.58 2.43 9.25
CA LEU A 38 0.79 3.47 10.26
C LEU A 38 1.38 4.75 9.66
N ASN A 39 2.44 4.62 8.85
CA ASN A 39 3.07 5.79 8.24
C ASN A 39 2.15 6.49 7.23
N LEU A 40 1.37 5.74 6.44
CA LEU A 40 0.39 6.35 5.54
C LEU A 40 -0.71 7.11 6.29
N GLY A 41 -1.15 6.59 7.44
CA GLY A 41 -2.09 7.30 8.31
C GLY A 41 -1.49 8.56 8.95
N ILE A 42 -0.25 8.49 9.44
CA ILE A 42 0.45 9.66 10.02
C ILE A 42 0.65 10.77 8.97
N LEU A 43 0.87 10.39 7.72
CA LEU A 43 1.10 11.31 6.60
C LEU A 43 -0.19 11.78 5.92
N ASP A 44 -1.36 11.33 6.38
CA ASP A 44 -2.67 11.64 5.81
C ASP A 44 -2.78 11.25 4.32
N TYR A 45 -2.19 10.10 3.97
CA TYR A 45 -2.24 9.51 2.64
C TYR A 45 -2.99 8.18 2.60
N ASP A 46 -3.68 7.80 3.67
CA ASP A 46 -4.46 6.56 3.79
C ASP A 46 -5.91 6.67 3.29
N TYR A 47 -6.34 7.84 2.80
CA TYR A 47 -7.74 8.06 2.38
C TYR A 47 -8.24 7.03 1.34
N ALA A 48 -7.47 6.74 0.29
CA ALA A 48 -7.82 5.74 -0.73
C ALA A 48 -7.75 4.30 -0.21
N ILE A 49 -7.08 4.06 0.92
CA ILE A 49 -7.06 2.76 1.60
C ILE A 49 -8.31 2.58 2.46
N ARG A 50 -8.84 3.67 3.01
CA ARG A 50 -10.01 3.66 3.91
C ARG A 50 -11.34 3.73 3.17
N GLU A 51 -11.43 4.62 2.19
CA GLU A 51 -12.67 4.92 1.48
C GLU A 51 -12.62 4.40 0.04
N ASP A 52 -13.78 4.01 -0.48
CA ASP A 52 -13.92 3.68 -1.90
C ASP A 52 -13.86 4.95 -2.76
N HIS A 53 -13.57 4.78 -4.05
CA HIS A 53 -13.54 5.90 -4.97
C HIS A 53 -14.93 6.58 -4.98
N PRO A 54 -15.02 7.91 -4.82
CA PRO A 54 -16.31 8.61 -4.82
C PRO A 54 -17.11 8.34 -6.09
N GLU A 55 -18.43 8.23 -5.98
CA GLU A 55 -19.35 8.09 -7.11
C GLU A 55 -19.80 9.47 -7.61
N GLU A 56 -19.89 9.63 -8.93
CA GLU A 56 -20.34 10.87 -9.53
C GLU A 56 -21.86 11.04 -9.30
N PRO A 57 -22.34 12.22 -8.85
CA PRO A 57 -23.77 12.44 -8.64
C PRO A 57 -24.55 12.44 -9.94
N PHE A 58 -25.81 12.00 -9.90
CA PHE A 58 -26.70 12.08 -11.05
C PHE A 58 -27.21 13.51 -11.29
N THR A 59 -27.31 13.91 -12.55
CA THR A 59 -27.73 15.26 -12.97
C THR A 59 -29.13 15.66 -12.53
N VAL A 60 -29.98 14.69 -12.18
CA VAL A 60 -31.37 14.90 -11.72
C VAL A 60 -31.47 15.13 -10.21
N GLU A 61 -30.38 15.01 -9.47
CA GLU A 61 -30.39 15.16 -8.01
C GLU A 61 -30.52 16.62 -7.57
N HIS A 62 -31.24 16.83 -6.46
CA HIS A 62 -31.20 18.11 -5.77
C HIS A 62 -29.77 18.48 -5.35
N TYR A 63 -29.45 19.78 -5.46
CA TYR A 63 -28.13 20.33 -5.17
C TYR A 63 -27.01 19.72 -6.04
N TYR A 64 -27.32 19.30 -7.27
CA TYR A 64 -26.36 18.67 -8.19
C TYR A 64 -25.03 19.44 -8.30
N GLU A 65 -25.06 20.76 -8.45
CA GLU A 65 -23.83 21.56 -8.58
C GLU A 65 -22.95 21.50 -7.32
N GLU A 66 -23.55 21.53 -6.13
CA GLU A 66 -22.84 21.42 -4.86
C GLU A 66 -22.26 20.01 -4.67
N LYS A 67 -23.07 18.98 -4.96
CA LYS A 67 -22.63 17.59 -4.92
C LYS A 67 -21.51 17.32 -5.91
N LEU A 68 -21.58 17.89 -7.11
CA LEU A 68 -20.55 17.77 -8.14
C LEU A 68 -19.25 18.43 -7.70
N LYS A 69 -19.33 19.59 -7.02
CA LYS A 69 -18.16 20.26 -6.44
C LYS A 69 -17.51 19.38 -5.35
N PHE A 70 -18.31 18.85 -4.42
CA PHE A 70 -17.84 17.95 -3.37
C PHE A 70 -17.22 16.66 -3.93
N TYR A 71 -17.88 16.04 -4.92
CA TYR A 71 -17.36 14.89 -5.65
C TYR A 71 -15.97 15.17 -6.22
N ARG A 72 -15.80 16.29 -6.95
CA ARG A 72 -14.50 16.64 -7.57
C ARG A 72 -13.39 16.82 -6.53
N GLU A 73 -13.70 17.46 -5.41
CA GLU A 73 -12.75 17.64 -4.30
C GLU A 73 -12.34 16.28 -3.71
N LYS A 74 -13.31 15.45 -3.35
CA LYS A 74 -13.07 14.11 -2.79
C LYS A 74 -12.33 13.20 -3.76
N THR A 75 -12.67 13.23 -5.05
CA THR A 75 -11.97 12.47 -6.08
C THR A 75 -10.52 12.90 -6.22
N ASN A 76 -10.22 14.20 -6.12
CA ASN A 76 -8.84 14.69 -6.18
C ASN A 76 -8.03 14.25 -4.95
N GLU A 77 -8.62 14.33 -3.76
CA GLU A 77 -8.02 13.81 -2.51
C GLU A 77 -7.74 12.31 -2.61
N TRP A 78 -8.73 11.53 -3.07
CA TRP A 78 -8.62 10.08 -3.27
C TRP A 78 -7.50 9.74 -4.27
N LYS A 79 -7.49 10.38 -5.44
CA LYS A 79 -6.45 10.14 -6.47
C LYS A 79 -5.05 10.47 -5.97
N LYS A 80 -4.91 11.56 -5.20
CA LYS A 80 -3.64 11.93 -4.58
C LYS A 80 -3.20 10.88 -3.57
N SER A 81 -4.07 10.48 -2.65
CA SER A 81 -3.80 9.46 -1.64
C SER A 81 -3.43 8.11 -2.28
N ASN A 82 -4.17 7.66 -3.29
CA ASN A 82 -3.90 6.44 -4.04
C ASN A 82 -2.50 6.45 -4.66
N ARG A 83 -2.18 7.51 -5.42
CA ARG A 83 -0.88 7.66 -6.07
C ARG A 83 0.28 7.67 -5.06
N ILE A 84 0.18 8.48 -4.00
CA ILE A 84 1.26 8.61 -3.02
C ILE A 84 1.44 7.32 -2.24
N SER A 85 0.35 6.65 -1.88
CA SER A 85 0.42 5.34 -1.21
C SER A 85 1.10 4.28 -2.07
N LEU A 86 0.72 4.17 -3.36
CA LEU A 86 1.38 3.24 -4.28
C LEU A 86 2.88 3.51 -4.39
N MET A 87 3.28 4.77 -4.57
CA MET A 87 4.69 5.16 -4.64
C MET A 87 5.43 4.78 -3.36
N TYR A 88 4.84 5.08 -2.19
CA TYR A 88 5.42 4.79 -0.90
C TYR A 88 5.59 3.28 -0.68
N ILE A 89 4.51 2.51 -0.85
CA ILE A 89 4.50 1.05 -0.66
C ILE A 89 5.55 0.39 -1.55
N LYS A 90 5.58 0.71 -2.85
CA LYS A 90 6.56 0.17 -3.80
C LYS A 90 8.00 0.51 -3.39
N SER A 91 8.23 1.71 -2.86
CA SER A 91 9.58 2.13 -2.45
C SER A 91 10.14 1.36 -1.24
N VAL A 92 9.28 0.72 -0.45
CA VAL A 92 9.66 -0.04 0.75
C VAL A 92 9.51 -1.55 0.56
N ILE A 93 9.48 -2.02 -0.69
CA ILE A 93 9.53 -3.43 -1.08
C ILE A 93 10.91 -3.71 -1.69
N SER A 94 11.54 -4.83 -1.32
CA SER A 94 12.83 -5.21 -1.92
C SER A 94 12.69 -5.50 -3.42
N ASN A 95 13.65 -5.00 -4.21
CA ASN A 95 13.71 -5.24 -5.66
C ASN A 95 13.72 -6.73 -6.04
N VAL A 96 14.15 -7.61 -5.14
CA VAL A 96 14.19 -9.06 -5.38
C VAL A 96 12.78 -9.66 -5.43
N ILE A 97 11.83 -9.10 -4.68
CA ILE A 97 10.47 -9.66 -4.58
C ILE A 97 9.43 -8.84 -5.34
N ILE A 98 9.69 -7.56 -5.62
CA ILE A 98 8.70 -6.66 -6.22
C ILE A 98 8.17 -7.17 -7.56
N GLY A 99 9.04 -7.82 -8.35
CA GLY A 99 8.66 -8.40 -9.65
C GLY A 99 7.73 -9.62 -9.57
N GLY A 100 7.57 -10.21 -8.38
CA GLY A 100 6.61 -11.31 -8.15
C GLY A 100 5.21 -10.83 -7.73
N ILE A 101 5.04 -9.53 -7.47
CA ILE A 101 3.77 -8.96 -7.03
C ILE A 101 3.00 -8.47 -8.25
N GLU A 102 1.74 -8.89 -8.36
CA GLU A 102 0.84 -8.43 -9.42
C GLU A 102 0.57 -6.92 -9.28
N GLU A 103 0.77 -6.20 -10.37
CA GLU A 103 0.67 -4.73 -10.41
C GLU A 103 -0.78 -4.24 -10.36
N SER A 104 -1.00 -3.05 -9.80
CA SER A 104 -2.30 -2.38 -9.83
C SER A 104 -2.17 -0.86 -9.68
N ASP A 105 -3.06 -0.13 -10.36
CA ASP A 105 -3.21 1.32 -10.23
C ASP A 105 -4.11 1.72 -9.06
N ASP A 106 -4.71 0.75 -8.37
CA ASP A 106 -5.50 0.94 -7.15
C ASP A 106 -4.76 0.38 -5.93
N VAL A 107 -4.56 1.22 -4.92
CA VAL A 107 -3.76 0.88 -3.73
C VAL A 107 -4.35 -0.26 -2.91
N LYS A 108 -5.69 -0.35 -2.79
CA LYS A 108 -6.35 -1.43 -2.05
C LYS A 108 -6.06 -2.76 -2.75
N THR A 109 -6.30 -2.82 -4.05
CA THR A 109 -6.01 -3.97 -4.91
C THR A 109 -4.53 -4.35 -4.86
N TYR A 110 -3.62 -3.36 -4.92
CA TYR A 110 -2.18 -3.63 -4.82
C TYR A 110 -1.80 -4.24 -3.46
N LEU A 111 -2.36 -3.75 -2.36
CA LEU A 111 -2.19 -4.35 -1.03
C LEU A 111 -2.73 -5.78 -0.99
N GLU A 112 -3.89 -6.05 -1.59
CA GLU A 112 -4.44 -7.42 -1.69
C GLU A 112 -3.54 -8.37 -2.49
N ASN A 113 -2.93 -7.89 -3.57
CA ASN A 113 -1.98 -8.67 -4.36
C ASN A 113 -0.72 -9.02 -3.55
N ILE A 114 -0.26 -8.09 -2.69
CA ILE A 114 0.80 -8.37 -1.72
C ILE A 114 0.32 -9.43 -0.72
N ASP A 115 -0.83 -9.22 -0.06
CA ASP A 115 -1.40 -10.18 0.89
C ASP A 115 -1.48 -11.60 0.31
N ARG A 116 -1.94 -11.72 -0.94
CA ARG A 116 -2.04 -13.00 -1.66
C ARG A 116 -0.68 -13.66 -1.87
N ASN A 117 0.34 -12.90 -2.26
CA ASN A 117 1.70 -13.40 -2.45
C ASN A 117 2.30 -13.98 -1.15
N PHE A 118 2.08 -13.32 -0.01
CA PHE A 118 2.66 -13.76 1.26
C PHE A 118 1.83 -14.86 1.95
N ARG A 119 0.51 -14.87 1.77
CA ARG A 119 -0.36 -15.98 2.23
C ARG A 119 -0.11 -17.27 1.44
N SER A 120 -0.03 -17.17 0.11
CA SER A 120 0.26 -18.33 -0.76
C SER A 120 1.66 -18.89 -0.49
N SER A 121 2.68 -18.04 -0.35
CA SER A 121 4.05 -18.47 -0.05
C SER A 121 4.15 -19.21 1.28
N SER A 122 3.48 -18.70 2.33
CA SER A 122 3.45 -19.35 3.66
C SER A 122 2.83 -20.74 3.62
N LYS A 123 1.73 -20.91 2.88
CA LYS A 123 1.05 -22.20 2.74
C LYS A 123 1.89 -23.21 1.95
N SER A 124 2.50 -22.77 0.85
CA SER A 124 3.37 -23.61 0.02
C SER A 124 4.63 -24.05 0.78
N TYR A 125 5.26 -23.15 1.54
CA TYR A 125 6.42 -23.46 2.37
C TYR A 125 6.10 -24.50 3.44
N ALA A 126 4.98 -24.32 4.18
CA ALA A 126 4.52 -25.28 5.17
C ALA A 126 4.25 -26.66 4.55
N SER A 127 3.57 -26.71 3.39
CA SER A 127 3.30 -27.96 2.69
C SER A 127 4.58 -28.67 2.24
N SER A 128 5.55 -27.94 1.68
CA SER A 128 6.83 -28.50 1.25
C SER A 128 7.64 -29.06 2.44
N THR A 129 7.61 -28.36 3.58
CA THR A 129 8.28 -28.77 4.80
C THR A 129 7.66 -30.05 5.35
N ILE A 130 6.32 -30.13 5.43
CA ILE A 130 5.60 -31.33 5.84
C ILE A 130 5.92 -32.49 4.90
N LYS A 131 5.79 -32.32 3.58
CA LYS A 131 6.09 -33.38 2.60
C LYS A 131 7.52 -33.92 2.76
N ARG A 132 8.50 -33.05 3.00
CA ARG A 132 9.89 -33.46 3.22
C ARG A 132 10.06 -34.25 4.51
N LEU A 133 9.45 -33.79 5.61
CA LEU A 133 9.46 -34.53 6.88
C LEU A 133 8.80 -35.90 6.75
N THR A 134 7.63 -35.95 6.12
CA THR A 134 6.88 -37.18 5.84
C THR A 134 7.70 -38.14 4.96
N SER A 135 8.32 -37.67 3.88
CA SER A 135 9.19 -38.49 3.02
C SER A 135 10.42 -39.03 3.77
N MET A 136 10.98 -38.28 4.73
CA MET A 136 12.09 -38.75 5.55
C MET A 136 11.64 -39.83 6.55
N CYS A 137 10.42 -39.75 7.06
CA CYS A 137 9.87 -40.75 8.00
C CYS A 137 9.43 -42.06 7.34
N TYR A 138 9.18 -42.10 6.03
CA TYR A 138 8.75 -43.31 5.31
C TYR A 138 9.86 -44.06 4.56
N ASN A 139 11.12 -43.61 4.62
CA ASN A 139 12.27 -44.29 4.03
C ASN A 139 12.94 -45.30 4.99
N HIS A 140 12.15 -45.96 5.84
CA HIS A 140 12.63 -46.93 6.84
C HIS A 140 11.97 -48.30 6.67
#